data_AF-A0A3S1A0S6-F1
#
_entry.id   AF-A0A3S1A0S6-F1
#
_cell.length_a   1.000
_cell.length_b   1.000
_cell.length_c   1.000
_cell.angle_alpha   90.00
_cell.angle_beta   90.00
_cell.angle_gamma   90.00
#
_symmetry.space_group_name_H-M   'P 1'
#
loop_
_entity.id
_entity.type
_entity.pdbx_description
1 polymer ?
#
loop_
_entity_poly.entity_id
_entity_poly.type
_entity_poly.pdbx_seq_one_letter_code
_entity_poly.pdbx_strand_id
1 'polypeptide(L)'
;MLTLAAFTLLLAGACALSANTVTTMMQDLKVSSKLPPPCCSPPTWQAELVDLKSPYQVDSLIAVDYSKNMEGVITTSRATGQVIGRSLIDYSKHLIYEAVYVPDMAPTCKKVPFNMPLARCMNDTTITDLVYLGSSTLGMKGAGLNYDGYSFKAADNEISIALVPIPNSGNLCYPVIESLKNKQQDSIYIFLQAESKVNDPTIFDVPAPCV
;
A
#
# COMPACT_ATOMS: atom_id res chain seq x y z
N MET A 1 7.76 -30.65 -21.75
CA MET A 1 7.98 -32.02 -21.22
C MET A 1 8.26 -31.91 -19.73
N LEU A 2 7.61 -32.78 -18.94
CA LEU A 2 7.62 -32.94 -17.46
C LEU A 2 7.00 -31.81 -16.63
N THR A 3 6.06 -32.01 -15.69
CA THR A 3 5.22 -33.16 -15.30
C THR A 3 4.14 -32.64 -14.33
N LEU A 4 2.96 -33.26 -14.40
CA LEU A 4 1.87 -33.21 -13.43
C LEU A 4 2.31 -33.66 -12.02
N ALA A 5 1.83 -33.01 -10.96
CA ALA A 5 1.47 -33.59 -9.66
C ALA A 5 0.68 -32.54 -8.86
N ALA A 6 -0.66 -32.57 -8.89
CA ALA A 6 -1.52 -33.30 -7.96
C ALA A 6 -1.61 -32.65 -6.56
N PHE A 7 -2.75 -32.02 -6.26
CA PHE A 7 -3.43 -32.15 -4.96
C PHE A 7 -4.94 -31.84 -5.13
N THR A 8 -5.68 -32.88 -5.51
CA THR A 8 -7.09 -33.05 -5.17
C THR A 8 -7.21 -33.38 -3.69
N LEU A 9 -7.99 -32.63 -2.93
CA LEU A 9 -8.73 -33.09 -1.75
C LEU A 9 -9.57 -31.92 -1.22
N LEU A 10 -10.89 -31.98 -1.43
CA LEU A 10 -11.85 -31.71 -0.35
C LEU A 10 -13.15 -32.42 -0.71
N LEU A 11 -13.42 -33.43 0.11
CA LEU A 11 -14.52 -34.36 0.02
C LEU A 11 -15.87 -33.63 0.07
N ALA A 12 -16.78 -34.14 -0.75
CA ALA A 12 -18.21 -34.07 -0.51
C ALA A 12 -18.53 -34.70 0.85
N GLY A 13 -18.86 -33.86 1.83
CA GLY A 13 -19.53 -34.25 3.06
C GLY A 13 -21.02 -33.97 2.93
N ALA A 14 -21.76 -34.99 2.47
CA ALA A 14 -23.21 -35.00 2.55
C ALA A 14 -23.62 -35.25 4.02
N CYS A 15 -24.00 -34.19 4.72
CA CYS A 15 -24.86 -34.30 5.90
C CYS A 15 -26.21 -33.68 5.54
N ALA A 16 -27.15 -34.55 5.17
CA ALA A 16 -28.56 -34.24 5.22
C ALA A 16 -28.93 -33.97 6.68
N LEU A 17 -29.34 -32.75 6.98
CA LEU A 17 -30.07 -32.41 8.19
C LEU A 17 -31.42 -31.81 7.79
N SER A 18 -32.44 -32.32 8.47
CA SER A 18 -33.86 -32.13 8.23
C SER A 18 -34.27 -30.66 8.12
N ALA A 19 -35.13 -30.38 7.14
CA ALA A 19 -35.85 -29.13 6.98
C ALA A 19 -36.76 -28.88 8.20
N ASN A 20 -36.21 -28.22 9.22
CA ASN A 20 -37.00 -27.50 10.19
C ASN A 20 -37.03 -26.04 9.74
N THR A 21 -38.24 -25.57 9.47
CA THR A 21 -38.59 -24.18 9.15
C THR A 21 -37.99 -23.25 10.20
N VAL A 22 -36.81 -22.70 9.92
CA VAL A 22 -36.27 -21.58 10.68
C VAL A 22 -37.03 -20.36 10.20
N THR A 23 -38.06 -20.00 10.97
CA THR A 23 -38.69 -18.70 10.95
C THR A 23 -37.60 -17.64 10.80
N THR A 24 -37.57 -16.99 9.65
CA THR A 24 -36.61 -15.94 9.32
C THR A 24 -36.86 -14.78 10.27
N MET A 25 -36.22 -14.82 11.44
CA MET A 25 -35.93 -13.59 12.16
C MET A 25 -34.90 -12.86 11.28
N MET A 26 -35.41 -12.02 10.39
CA MET A 26 -34.68 -10.84 9.93
C MET A 26 -34.44 -10.01 11.20
N GLN A 27 -33.44 -10.41 11.99
CA GLN A 27 -32.76 -9.45 12.82
C GLN A 27 -32.19 -8.47 11.82
N ASP A 28 -32.83 -7.31 11.74
CA ASP A 28 -32.23 -6.07 11.30
C ASP A 28 -30.84 -6.00 11.93
N LEU A 29 -29.84 -6.53 11.20
CA LEU A 29 -28.47 -6.10 11.33
C LEU A 29 -28.52 -4.64 10.93
N LYS A 30 -28.84 -3.78 11.91
CA LYS A 30 -28.42 -2.40 11.92
C LYS A 30 -26.90 -2.43 11.94
N VAL A 31 -26.31 -2.75 10.79
CA VAL A 31 -24.95 -2.34 10.46
C VAL A 31 -25.04 -0.83 10.57
N SER A 32 -24.63 -0.32 11.72
CA SER A 32 -24.50 1.11 11.98
C SER A 32 -23.64 1.65 10.84
N SER A 33 -24.28 2.23 9.83
CA SER A 33 -23.68 2.76 8.60
C SER A 33 -22.86 4.03 8.85
N LYS A 34 -22.38 4.21 10.09
CA LYS A 34 -21.41 5.23 10.41
C LYS A 34 -20.11 4.81 9.73
N LEU A 35 -19.82 5.48 8.62
CA LEU A 35 -18.49 5.46 8.03
C LEU A 35 -17.45 5.64 9.14
N PRO A 36 -16.39 4.82 9.16
CA PRO A 36 -15.29 5.05 10.08
C PRO A 36 -14.76 6.48 9.92
N PRO A 37 -14.25 7.10 11.01
CA PRO A 37 -13.65 8.43 10.91
C PRO A 37 -12.54 8.43 9.86
N PRO A 38 -12.39 9.51 9.08
CA PRO A 38 -11.39 9.58 8.03
C PRO A 38 -10.00 9.39 8.63
N CYS A 39 -9.26 8.41 8.12
CA CYS A 39 -7.94 8.12 8.64
C CYS A 39 -6.86 9.00 8.00
N CYS A 40 -5.80 9.28 8.76
CA CYS A 40 -4.63 10.03 8.29
C CYS A 40 -3.36 9.22 8.49
N SER A 41 -2.37 9.35 7.62
CA SER A 41 -1.03 8.83 7.93
C SER A 41 -0.31 9.72 8.97
N PRO A 42 0.69 9.19 9.71
CA PRO A 42 1.58 10.03 10.50
C PRO A 42 2.27 11.11 9.65
N PRO A 43 2.67 12.27 10.21
CA PRO A 43 3.33 13.34 9.46
C PRO A 43 4.61 12.92 8.75
N THR A 44 5.30 11.94 9.33
CA THR A 44 6.47 11.29 8.76
C THR A 44 6.37 9.81 9.07
N TRP A 45 6.64 8.95 8.10
CA TRP A 45 6.62 7.51 8.30
C TRP A 45 7.48 6.81 7.25
N GLN A 46 7.85 5.57 7.54
CA GLN A 46 8.50 4.68 6.58
C GLN A 46 7.88 3.29 6.65
N ALA A 47 8.07 2.49 5.61
CA ALA A 47 7.70 1.09 5.56
C ALA A 47 8.57 0.33 4.55
N GLU A 48 8.67 -0.98 4.71
CA GLU A 48 9.09 -1.86 3.63
C GLU A 48 7.94 -1.99 2.62
N LEU A 49 8.27 -1.94 1.34
CA LEU A 49 7.34 -1.93 0.22
C LEU A 49 7.65 -3.09 -0.72
N VAL A 50 6.64 -3.88 -1.03
CA VAL A 50 6.71 -4.98 -2.00
C VAL A 50 5.64 -4.80 -3.05
N ASP A 51 6.02 -4.74 -4.32
CA ASP A 51 5.07 -4.80 -5.44
C ASP A 51 4.86 -6.26 -5.86
N LEU A 52 3.65 -6.77 -5.65
CA LEU A 52 3.27 -8.14 -5.99
C LEU A 52 3.13 -8.38 -7.50
N LYS A 53 3.02 -7.31 -8.30
CA LYS A 53 2.94 -7.40 -9.77
C LYS A 53 4.29 -7.18 -10.44
N SER A 54 5.30 -6.74 -9.71
CA SER A 54 6.64 -6.56 -10.25
C SER A 54 7.27 -7.91 -10.59
N PRO A 55 7.84 -8.09 -11.79
CA PRO A 55 8.58 -9.29 -12.14
C PRO A 55 9.97 -9.34 -11.47
N TYR A 56 10.40 -8.25 -10.82
CA TYR A 56 11.72 -8.12 -10.23
C TYR A 56 11.74 -8.60 -8.77
N GLN A 57 12.77 -9.36 -8.40
CA GLN A 57 12.98 -9.80 -7.02
C GLN A 57 13.70 -8.71 -6.20
N VAL A 58 12.92 -7.71 -5.79
CA VAL A 58 13.42 -6.54 -5.08
C VAL A 58 12.66 -6.31 -3.79
N ASP A 59 13.33 -5.69 -2.83
CA ASP A 59 12.71 -5.09 -1.66
C ASP A 59 12.91 -3.59 -1.74
N SER A 60 11.88 -2.83 -1.39
CA SER A 60 11.98 -1.37 -1.33
C SER A 60 11.73 -0.88 0.09
N LEU A 61 12.43 0.17 0.49
CA LEU A 61 12.09 0.98 1.66
C LEU A 61 11.48 2.27 1.13
N ILE A 62 10.24 2.56 1.55
CA ILE A 62 9.56 3.82 1.26
C ILE A 62 9.56 4.68 2.52
N ALA A 63 9.77 5.98 2.35
CA ALA A 63 9.60 6.98 3.39
C ALA A 63 8.82 8.17 2.85
N VAL A 64 7.93 8.72 3.67
CA VAL A 64 7.11 9.88 3.34
C VAL A 64 7.27 10.92 4.43
N ASP A 65 7.48 12.17 4.04
CA ASP A 65 7.48 13.34 4.93
C ASP A 65 6.51 14.40 4.39
N TYR A 66 5.33 14.45 4.99
CA TYR A 66 4.28 15.40 4.60
C TYR A 66 4.63 16.85 4.94
N SER A 67 5.56 17.09 5.88
CA SER A 67 6.00 18.45 6.22
C SER A 67 6.95 19.02 5.16
N LYS A 68 7.73 18.15 4.52
CA LYS A 68 8.62 18.50 3.41
C LYS A 68 7.98 18.29 2.04
N ASN A 69 6.82 17.65 2.00
CA ASN A 69 6.12 17.28 0.77
C ASN A 69 7.00 16.40 -0.13
N MET A 70 7.57 15.35 0.45
CA MET A 70 8.54 14.46 -0.19
C MET A 70 8.24 12.99 0.11
N GLU A 71 8.55 12.14 -0.88
CA GLU A 71 8.55 10.70 -0.76
C GLU A 71 9.83 10.15 -1.36
N GLY A 72 10.54 9.31 -0.61
CA GLY A 72 11.75 8.66 -1.07
C GLY A 72 11.59 7.15 -1.09
N VAL A 73 12.16 6.51 -2.09
CA VAL A 73 12.19 5.05 -2.21
C VAL A 73 13.61 4.58 -2.49
N ILE A 74 14.08 3.62 -1.70
CA ILE A 74 15.33 2.90 -1.95
C ILE A 74 14.97 1.47 -2.32
N THR A 75 15.44 1.02 -3.49
CA THR A 75 15.18 -0.33 -3.99
C THR A 75 16.45 -1.16 -3.97
N THR A 76 16.36 -2.32 -3.34
CA THR A 76 17.46 -3.26 -3.10
C THR A 76 17.16 -4.59 -3.78
N SER A 77 18.16 -5.18 -4.41
CA SER A 77 18.06 -6.54 -4.97
C SER A 77 18.04 -7.57 -3.85
N ARG A 78 17.01 -8.44 -3.81
CA ARG A 78 16.93 -9.53 -2.83
C ARG A 78 18.08 -10.50 -2.91
N ALA A 79 18.57 -10.76 -4.12
CA ALA A 79 19.62 -11.74 -4.36
C ALA A 79 20.99 -11.28 -3.86
N THR A 80 21.25 -9.97 -3.85
CA THR A 80 22.60 -9.43 -3.60
C THR A 80 22.66 -8.49 -2.39
N GLY A 81 21.52 -7.99 -1.92
CA GLY A 81 21.46 -6.94 -0.89
C GLY A 81 21.97 -5.58 -1.37
N GLN A 82 22.28 -5.42 -2.66
CA GLN A 82 22.78 -4.16 -3.21
C GLN A 82 21.62 -3.22 -3.58
N VAL A 83 21.81 -1.93 -3.31
CA VAL A 83 20.91 -0.87 -3.80
C VAL A 83 21.03 -0.80 -5.32
N ILE A 84 19.92 -1.05 -6.01
CA ILE A 84 19.84 -1.02 -7.47
C ILE A 84 19.05 0.18 -7.99
N GLY A 85 18.33 0.87 -7.10
CA GLY A 85 17.54 2.03 -7.44
C GLY A 85 17.35 2.96 -6.25
N ARG A 86 17.31 4.26 -6.53
CA ARG A 86 16.82 5.28 -5.60
C ARG A 86 15.90 6.22 -6.34
N SER A 87 14.75 6.53 -5.76
CA SER A 87 13.88 7.58 -6.27
C SER A 87 13.50 8.56 -5.18
N LEU A 88 13.29 9.82 -5.59
CA LEU A 88 12.76 10.89 -4.77
C LEU A 88 11.65 11.57 -5.56
N ILE A 89 10.46 11.63 -4.98
CA ILE A 89 9.35 12.45 -5.46
C ILE A 89 9.36 13.73 -4.63
N ASP A 90 9.58 14.87 -5.30
CA ASP A 90 9.42 16.20 -4.73
C ASP A 90 8.09 16.76 -5.22
N TYR A 91 7.06 16.61 -4.38
CA TYR A 91 5.70 17.02 -4.71
C TYR A 91 5.56 18.54 -4.79
N SER A 92 6.45 19.31 -4.15
CA SER A 92 6.47 20.77 -4.27
C SER A 92 7.00 21.23 -5.63
N LYS A 93 7.87 20.42 -6.26
CA LYS A 93 8.40 20.70 -7.60
C LYS A 93 7.68 19.97 -8.73
N HIS A 94 6.74 19.07 -8.41
CA HIS A 94 6.08 18.18 -9.36
C HIS A 94 7.10 17.37 -10.19
N LEU A 95 8.11 16.82 -9.53
CA LEU A 95 9.19 16.07 -10.17
C LEU A 95 9.50 14.79 -9.42
N ILE A 96 9.77 13.72 -10.17
CA ILE A 96 10.44 12.52 -9.68
C ILE A 96 11.88 12.49 -10.21
N TYR A 97 12.81 12.19 -9.32
CA TYR A 97 14.21 11.90 -9.59
C TYR A 97 14.43 10.40 -9.45
N GLU A 98 14.89 9.72 -10.50
CA GLU A 98 15.10 8.27 -10.50
C GLU A 98 16.56 7.99 -10.84
N ALA A 99 17.30 7.37 -9.91
CA ALA A 99 18.64 6.88 -10.14
C ALA A 99 18.64 5.35 -10.19
N VAL A 100 19.33 4.80 -11.19
CA VAL A 100 19.50 3.35 -11.36
C VAL A 100 20.99 3.02 -11.21
N TYR A 101 21.26 2.01 -10.37
CA TYR A 101 22.59 1.51 -10.07
C TYR A 101 22.70 0.08 -10.61
N VAL A 102 23.36 -0.07 -11.76
CA VAL A 102 23.65 -1.38 -12.35
C VAL A 102 25.13 -1.71 -12.10
N PRO A 103 25.47 -2.90 -11.59
CA PRO A 103 26.85 -3.32 -11.46
C PRO A 103 27.63 -3.14 -12.78
N ASP A 104 28.88 -2.69 -12.67
CA ASP A 104 29.79 -2.47 -13.80
C ASP A 104 29.33 -1.42 -14.83
N MET A 105 28.33 -0.60 -14.49
CA MET A 105 27.88 0.52 -15.31
C MET A 105 27.90 1.83 -14.52
N ALA A 106 28.10 2.94 -15.23
CA ALA A 106 27.93 4.26 -14.63
C ALA A 106 26.46 4.44 -14.17
N PRO A 107 26.21 4.94 -12.95
CA PRO A 107 24.86 5.24 -12.50
C PRO A 107 24.15 6.18 -13.47
N THR A 108 22.87 5.92 -13.73
CA THR A 108 22.05 6.76 -14.60
C THR A 108 21.02 7.51 -13.79
N CYS A 109 20.64 8.70 -14.26
CA CYS A 109 19.55 9.48 -13.69
C CYS A 109 18.50 9.83 -14.73
N LYS A 110 17.23 9.80 -14.32
CA LYS A 110 16.10 10.35 -15.05
C LYS A 110 15.34 11.33 -14.15
N LYS A 111 14.87 12.44 -14.74
CA LYS A 111 13.99 13.42 -14.10
C LYS A 111 12.69 13.44 -14.89
N VAL A 112 11.55 13.24 -14.24
CA VAL A 112 10.24 13.16 -14.91
C VAL A 112 9.23 14.05 -14.20
N PRO A 113 8.34 14.75 -14.94
CA PRO A 113 7.19 15.40 -14.33
C PRO A 113 6.31 14.42 -13.54
N PHE A 114 5.84 14.84 -12.37
CA PHE A 114 5.01 14.03 -11.49
C PHE A 114 3.85 14.85 -10.90
N ASN A 115 2.63 14.48 -11.25
CA ASN A 115 1.42 15.27 -10.97
C ASN A 115 0.44 14.61 -9.98
N MET A 116 0.80 13.47 -9.38
CA MET A 116 -0.04 12.87 -8.35
C MET A 116 0.09 13.71 -7.06
N PRO A 117 -1.01 14.10 -6.42
CA PRO A 117 -0.96 14.84 -5.17
C PRO A 117 -0.54 13.94 -4.01
N LEU A 118 0.15 14.51 -3.02
CA LEU A 118 0.44 13.83 -1.75
C LEU A 118 -0.69 14.11 -0.76
N ALA A 119 -1.58 13.14 -0.56
CA ALA A 119 -2.70 13.24 0.38
C ALA A 119 -2.35 12.56 1.70
N ARG A 120 -2.43 13.29 2.82
CA ARG A 120 -2.17 12.72 4.15
C ARG A 120 -3.38 12.02 4.75
N CYS A 121 -4.57 12.54 4.49
CA CYS A 121 -5.81 12.12 5.12
C CYS A 121 -6.83 11.71 4.06
N MET A 122 -7.68 10.74 4.38
CA MET A 122 -8.73 10.26 3.47
C MET A 122 -9.76 11.33 3.10
N ASN A 123 -9.86 12.42 3.88
CA ASN A 123 -10.72 13.56 3.61
C ASN A 123 -9.99 14.74 2.94
N ASP A 124 -8.78 14.53 2.42
CA ASP A 124 -8.04 15.55 1.69
C ASP A 124 -8.80 15.96 0.41
N THR A 125 -8.78 17.25 0.08
CA THR A 125 -9.47 17.81 -1.10
C THR A 125 -8.97 17.28 -2.44
N THR A 126 -7.77 16.70 -2.46
CA THR A 126 -7.17 16.07 -3.65
C THR A 126 -7.71 14.66 -3.91
N ILE A 127 -8.39 14.06 -2.93
CA ILE A 127 -9.09 12.78 -3.04
C ILE A 127 -10.51 13.03 -3.54
N THR A 128 -10.89 12.32 -4.59
CA THR A 128 -12.24 12.37 -5.19
C THR A 128 -12.84 10.98 -5.25
N ASP A 129 -14.17 10.90 -5.39
CA ASP A 129 -14.89 9.63 -5.49
C ASP A 129 -14.57 8.64 -4.35
N LEU A 130 -14.40 9.12 -3.12
CA LEU A 130 -14.09 8.27 -1.97
C LEU A 130 -15.25 7.32 -1.65
N VAL A 131 -14.98 6.02 -1.74
CA VAL A 131 -15.89 4.93 -1.41
C VAL A 131 -15.28 4.07 -0.31
N TYR A 132 -16.06 3.83 0.74
CA TYR A 132 -15.71 2.85 1.76
C TYR A 132 -16.11 1.45 1.31
N LEU A 133 -15.14 0.52 1.29
CA LEU A 133 -15.31 -0.84 0.80
C LEU A 133 -15.72 -1.82 1.93
N GLY A 134 -15.43 -1.49 3.19
CA GLY A 134 -15.73 -2.31 4.35
C GLY A 134 -14.54 -2.51 5.29
N SER A 135 -14.80 -3.14 6.44
CA SER A 135 -13.76 -3.56 7.40
C SER A 135 -13.51 -5.06 7.29
N SER A 136 -12.29 -5.49 7.57
CA SER A 136 -11.97 -6.91 7.73
C SER A 136 -10.80 -7.11 8.70
N THR A 137 -10.45 -8.37 8.95
CA THR A 137 -9.32 -8.76 9.78
C THR A 137 -8.40 -9.68 8.97
N LEU A 138 -7.13 -9.32 8.86
CA LEU A 138 -6.09 -10.20 8.33
C LEU A 138 -5.49 -11.03 9.47
N GLY A 139 -5.54 -12.36 9.35
CA GLY A 139 -5.02 -13.28 10.37
C GLY A 139 -6.11 -13.84 11.28
N MET A 140 -5.71 -14.35 12.44
CA MET A 140 -6.64 -15.03 13.36
C MET A 140 -7.50 -14.05 14.14
N LYS A 141 -8.77 -14.40 14.40
CA LYS A 141 -9.65 -13.61 15.26
C LYS A 141 -9.01 -13.37 16.63
N GLY A 142 -8.91 -12.10 17.04
CA GLY A 142 -8.34 -11.68 18.33
C GLY A 142 -6.81 -11.53 18.35
N ALA A 143 -6.11 -11.95 17.31
CA ALA A 143 -4.66 -11.77 17.15
C ALA A 143 -4.28 -11.17 15.78
N GLY A 144 -5.27 -10.92 14.92
CA GLY A 144 -5.10 -10.41 13.57
C GLY A 144 -5.09 -8.89 13.50
N LEU A 145 -4.83 -8.42 12.30
CA LEU A 145 -4.73 -7.02 11.93
C LEU A 145 -6.09 -6.55 11.40
N ASN A 146 -6.80 -5.73 12.14
CA ASN A 146 -8.04 -5.12 11.67
C ASN A 146 -7.71 -3.97 10.72
N TYR A 147 -8.38 -3.94 9.57
CA TYR A 147 -8.20 -2.87 8.58
C TYR A 147 -9.52 -2.44 7.98
N ASP A 148 -9.54 -1.21 7.48
CA ASP A 148 -10.61 -0.61 6.70
C ASP A 148 -10.16 -0.42 5.26
N GLY A 149 -11.00 -0.81 4.31
CA GLY A 149 -10.76 -0.68 2.87
C GLY A 149 -11.47 0.54 2.28
N TYR A 150 -10.77 1.24 1.39
CA TYR A 150 -11.29 2.39 0.65
C TYR A 150 -10.91 2.29 -0.82
N SER A 151 -11.71 2.89 -1.69
CA SER A 151 -11.36 3.18 -3.08
C SER A 151 -11.62 4.65 -3.37
N PHE A 152 -10.75 5.29 -4.15
CA PHE A 152 -10.87 6.69 -4.52
C PHE A 152 -10.04 7.00 -5.75
N LYS A 153 -10.15 8.24 -6.24
CA LYS A 153 -9.30 8.79 -7.29
C LYS A 153 -8.43 9.91 -6.77
N ALA A 154 -7.17 9.92 -7.20
CA ALA A 154 -6.23 11.00 -7.00
C ALA A 154 -5.53 11.33 -8.33
N ALA A 155 -5.79 12.53 -8.85
CA ALA A 155 -5.49 12.87 -10.24
C ALA A 155 -6.08 11.82 -11.21
N ASP A 156 -5.27 11.28 -12.13
CA ASP A 156 -5.68 10.28 -13.12
C ASP A 156 -5.55 8.81 -12.62
N ASN A 157 -5.38 8.60 -11.31
CA ASN A 157 -5.14 7.29 -10.73
C ASN A 157 -6.39 6.76 -10.01
N GLU A 158 -6.70 5.49 -10.22
CA GLU A 158 -7.65 4.73 -9.41
C GLU A 158 -6.88 4.00 -8.32
N ILE A 159 -7.19 4.30 -7.07
CA ILE A 159 -6.51 3.76 -5.90
C ILE A 159 -7.50 2.97 -5.06
N SER A 160 -7.11 1.77 -4.64
CA SER A 160 -7.79 1.03 -3.56
C SER A 160 -6.80 0.75 -2.46
N ILE A 161 -7.11 1.14 -1.23
CA ILE A 161 -6.18 1.07 -0.11
C ILE A 161 -6.83 0.41 1.11
N ALA A 162 -6.08 -0.45 1.79
CA ALA A 162 -6.40 -0.98 3.09
C ALA A 162 -5.55 -0.27 4.15
N LEU A 163 -6.21 0.28 5.16
CA LEU A 163 -5.61 1.08 6.22
C LEU A 163 -5.82 0.42 7.57
N VAL A 164 -4.76 0.33 8.36
CA VAL A 164 -4.80 -0.17 9.74
C VAL A 164 -4.70 0.98 10.72
N PRO A 165 -5.64 1.12 11.66
CA PRO A 165 -5.56 2.15 12.69
C PRO A 165 -4.40 1.89 13.65
N ILE A 166 -3.66 2.94 13.96
CA ILE A 166 -2.62 2.95 14.99
C ILE A 166 -3.31 3.12 16.35
N PRO A 167 -3.18 2.18 17.29
CA PRO A 167 -3.82 2.31 18.60
C PRO A 167 -3.42 3.59 19.33
N ASN A 168 -4.39 4.24 19.98
CA ASN A 168 -4.19 5.46 20.78
C ASN A 168 -3.63 6.68 20.02
N SER A 169 -3.79 6.73 18.69
CA SER A 169 -3.20 7.78 17.84
C SER A 169 -4.15 8.90 17.40
N GLY A 170 -5.44 8.81 17.70
CA GLY A 170 -6.42 9.83 17.31
C GLY A 170 -6.74 9.85 15.80
N ASN A 171 -6.93 8.66 15.20
CA ASN A 171 -7.22 8.40 13.78
C ASN A 171 -6.00 8.40 12.85
N LEU A 172 -4.82 8.03 13.34
CA LEU A 172 -3.71 7.73 12.45
C LEU A 172 -3.80 6.28 11.96
N CYS A 173 -3.45 6.04 10.70
CA CYS A 173 -3.35 4.71 10.10
C CYS A 173 -2.05 4.53 9.33
N TYR A 174 -1.65 3.27 9.18
CA TYR A 174 -0.69 2.87 8.16
C TYR A 174 -1.40 2.19 7.00
N PRO A 175 -0.92 2.39 5.76
CA PRO A 175 -1.29 1.50 4.66
C PRO A 175 -0.75 0.11 4.94
N VAL A 176 -1.48 -0.91 4.49
CA VAL A 176 -1.01 -2.30 4.49
C VAL A 176 -1.05 -2.92 3.11
N ILE A 177 -2.06 -2.57 2.31
CA ILE A 177 -2.18 -2.99 0.91
C ILE A 177 -2.70 -1.80 0.12
N GLU A 178 -2.11 -1.54 -1.04
CA GLU A 178 -2.60 -0.55 -1.99
C GLU A 178 -2.58 -1.15 -3.40
N SER A 179 -3.67 -0.98 -4.13
CA SER A 179 -3.71 -1.20 -5.57
C SER A 179 -3.72 0.16 -6.24
N LEU A 180 -2.78 0.38 -7.15
CA LEU A 180 -2.68 1.58 -7.97
C LEU A 180 -2.85 1.19 -9.42
N LYS A 181 -3.83 1.80 -10.09
CA LYS A 181 -4.09 1.58 -11.51
C LYS A 181 -4.21 2.90 -12.24
N ASN A 182 -3.43 3.04 -13.31
CA ASN A 182 -3.53 4.13 -14.27
C ASN A 182 -3.18 3.62 -15.69
N LYS A 183 -2.99 4.53 -16.65
CA LYS A 183 -2.68 4.17 -18.05
C LYS A 183 -1.29 3.54 -18.22
N GLN A 184 -0.35 3.83 -17.31
CA GLN A 184 1.04 3.40 -17.39
C GLN A 184 1.38 2.27 -16.41
N GLN A 185 0.58 2.09 -15.36
CA GLN A 185 0.92 1.25 -14.23
C GLN A 185 -0.29 0.52 -13.68
N ASP A 186 -0.07 -0.74 -13.31
CA ASP A 186 -0.99 -1.58 -12.57
C ASP A 186 -0.17 -2.36 -11.53
N SER A 187 -0.14 -1.84 -10.29
CA SER A 187 0.68 -2.36 -9.19
C SER A 187 -0.19 -2.73 -8.00
N ILE A 188 0.26 -3.73 -7.24
CA ILE A 188 -0.32 -4.05 -5.93
C ILE A 188 0.81 -4.03 -4.92
N TYR A 189 0.81 -3.00 -4.10
CA TYR A 189 1.79 -2.77 -3.05
C TYR A 189 1.34 -3.40 -1.73
N ILE A 190 2.26 -4.08 -1.06
CA ILE A 190 2.15 -4.42 0.35
C ILE A 190 3.14 -3.56 1.13
N PHE A 191 2.65 -2.96 2.22
CA PHE A 191 3.45 -2.18 3.16
C PHE A 191 3.67 -3.03 4.42
N LEU A 192 4.93 -3.27 4.74
CA LEU A 192 5.36 -4.07 5.88
C LEU A 192 6.14 -3.19 6.86
N GLN A 193 6.10 -3.54 8.14
CA GLN A 193 6.93 -2.90 9.18
C GLN A 193 6.82 -1.35 9.20
N ALA A 194 5.60 -0.83 9.08
CA ALA A 194 5.38 0.61 9.04
C ALA A 194 5.68 1.28 10.39
N GLU A 195 6.45 2.37 10.36
CA GLU A 195 6.90 3.11 11.55
C GLU A 195 6.70 4.62 11.35
N SER A 196 6.45 5.36 12.43
CA SER A 196 6.22 6.82 12.42
C SER A 196 7.50 7.65 12.45
N LYS A 197 8.65 7.01 12.20
CA LYS A 197 9.97 7.61 12.19
C LYS A 197 10.68 7.16 10.94
N VAL A 198 11.50 8.05 10.39
CA VAL A 198 12.41 7.71 9.30
C VAL A 198 13.79 7.52 9.89
N ASN A 199 14.33 6.31 9.75
CA ASN A 199 15.60 5.91 10.37
C ASN A 199 16.80 6.52 9.66
N ASP A 200 16.71 6.65 8.33
CA ASP A 200 17.73 7.29 7.49
C ASP A 200 17.12 8.47 6.72
N PRO A 201 17.34 9.73 7.16
CA PRO A 201 16.76 10.88 6.49
C PRO A 201 17.34 11.14 5.09
N THR A 202 18.48 10.52 4.75
CA THR A 202 19.10 10.70 3.41
C THR A 202 18.25 10.09 2.30
N ILE A 203 17.23 9.28 2.63
CA ILE A 203 16.22 8.81 1.69
C ILE A 203 15.50 9.96 0.96
N PHE A 204 15.44 11.14 1.57
CA PHE A 204 14.85 12.35 1.01
C PHE A 204 15.82 13.22 0.21
N ASP A 205 17.09 12.85 0.13
CA ASP A 205 18.07 13.58 -0.67
C ASP A 205 17.89 13.26 -2.16
N VAL A 206 18.10 14.26 -3.02
CA VAL A 206 18.17 14.03 -4.47
C VAL A 206 19.29 13.01 -4.72
N PRO A 207 19.01 11.89 -5.42
CA PRO A 207 20.03 10.88 -5.67
C PRO A 207 21.27 11.49 -6.32
N ALA A 208 22.47 11.11 -5.89
CA ALA A 208 23.72 11.73 -6.37
C ALA A 208 23.86 11.82 -7.91
N PRO A 209 23.46 10.80 -8.70
CA PRO A 209 23.49 10.90 -10.17
C PRO A 209 22.54 11.94 -10.77
N CYS A 210 21.61 12.46 -9.96
CA CYS A 210 20.57 13.41 -10.34
C CYS A 210 20.83 14.85 -9.90
N VAL A 211 21.94 15.12 -9.20
CA VAL A 211 22.33 16.46 -8.76
C VAL A 211 22.86 17.28 -9.94
#